data_AF-A0A4R3E1V1-F1
#
_entry.id   AF-A0A4R3E1V1-F1
#
_cell.length_a   1.000
_cell.length_b   1.000
_cell.length_c   1.000
_cell.angle_alpha   90.00
_cell.angle_beta   90.00
_cell.angle_gamma   90.00
#
_symmetry.space_group_name_H-M   'P 1'
#
loop_
_entity.id
_entity.type
_entity.pdbx_description
1 polymer ?
#
loop_
_entity_poly.entity_id
_entity_poly.type
_entity_poly.pdbx_seq_one_letter_code
_entity_poly.pdbx_strand_id
1 'polypeptide(L)' 'MLVWARFALTDRDDIFSYVEAENPRAAVQVDERIVSAAHRLVDFPESGRPGRIAGTRELVIPQTSYIAV' A
#
# COMPACT_ATOMS: atom_id res chain seq x y z
N MET A 1 -14.14 -5.76 -6.82
CA MET A 1 -13.06 -6.69 -6.41
C MET A 1 -11.74 -5.95 -6.57
N LEU A 2 -10.90 -5.97 -5.54
CA LEU A 2 -9.55 -5.38 -5.59
C LEU A 2 -8.60 -6.34 -6.31
N VAL A 3 -7.77 -5.82 -7.22
CA VAL A 3 -6.74 -6.60 -7.92
C VAL A 3 -5.42 -5.86 -7.80
N TRP A 4 -4.36 -6.58 -7.44
CA TRP A 4 -3.01 -6.04 -7.34
C TRP A 4 -2.27 -6.20 -8.66
N ALA A 5 -1.60 -5.14 -9.10
CA ALA A 5 -0.63 -5.25 -10.18
C ALA A 5 0.54 -6.15 -9.72
N ARG A 6 1.19 -6.84 -10.66
CA ARG A 6 2.34 -7.69 -10.35
C ARG A 6 3.48 -6.89 -9.69
N PHE A 7 3.74 -5.68 -10.19
CA PHE A 7 4.73 -4.78 -9.60
C PHE A 7 4.37 -4.40 -8.16
N ALA A 8 3.09 -4.17 -7.86
CA ALA A 8 2.65 -3.85 -6.50
C ALA A 8 2.82 -5.03 -5.52
N LEU A 9 2.80 -6.28 -6.00
CA LEU A 9 3.14 -7.44 -5.16
C LEU A 9 4.65 -7.48 -4.89
N THR A 10 5.48 -7.26 -5.90
CA THR A 10 6.94 -7.16 -5.73
C THR A 10 7.30 -6.01 -4.79
N ASP A 11 6.72 -4.83 -4.94
CA ASP A 11 6.97 -3.68 -4.07
C ASP A 11 6.63 -4.02 -2.61
N ARG A 12 5.54 -4.76 -2.35
CA ARG A 12 5.17 -5.19 -1.00
C ARG A 12 6.17 -6.19 -0.42
N ASP A 13 6.61 -7.16 -1.21
CA ASP A 13 7.60 -8.15 -0.77
C ASP A 13 8.95 -7.47 -0.46
N ASP A 14 9.36 -6.50 -1.28
CA ASP A 14 10.60 -5.74 -1.10
C ASP A 14 10.53 -4.84 0.15
N ILE A 15 9.40 -4.15 0.36
CA ILE A 15 9.14 -3.34 1.56
C ILE A 15 9.18 -4.23 2.80
N PHE A 16 8.51 -5.38 2.78
CA PHE A 16 8.48 -6.30 3.90
C PHE A 16 9.89 -6.77 4.24
N SER A 17 10.63 -7.28 3.26
CA SER A 17 11.99 -7.81 3.44
C SER A 17 12.95 -6.74 3.96
N TYR A 18 12.83 -5.50 3.46
CA TYR A 18 13.64 -4.38 3.91
C TYR A 18 13.40 -4.06 5.40
N VAL A 19 12.13 -3.94 5.81
CA VAL A 19 11.78 -3.62 7.21
C VAL A 19 12.07 -4.81 8.13
N GLU A 20 11.86 -6.04 7.66
CA GLU A 20 12.08 -7.26 8.44
C GLU A 20 13.52 -7.39 8.90
N ALA A 21 14.48 -7.03 8.04
CA ALA A 21 15.90 -7.09 8.34
C ALA A 21 16.29 -6.29 9.61
N GLU A 22 15.53 -5.26 9.96
CA GLU A 22 15.72 -4.47 11.18
C GLU A 22 14.72 -4.83 12.29
N ASN A 23 13.44 -5.01 11.93
CA ASN A 23 12.36 -5.26 12.88
C ASN A 23 11.23 -6.08 12.24
N PRO A 24 11.22 -7.42 12.44
CA PRO A 24 10.19 -8.29 11.88
C PRO A 24 8.76 -7.93 12.31
N ARG A 25 8.58 -7.44 13.54
CA ARG A 25 7.26 -7.02 14.03
C ARG A 25 6.78 -5.76 13.29
N ALA A 26 7.69 -4.83 12.99
CA ALA A 26 7.35 -3.64 12.22
C ALA A 26 6.98 -4.01 10.77
N ALA A 27 7.66 -4.98 10.16
CA ALA A 27 7.36 -5.44 8.80
C ALA A 27 5.91 -5.93 8.66
N VAL A 28 5.47 -6.79 9.59
CA VAL A 28 4.08 -7.27 9.66
C VAL A 28 3.10 -6.10 9.81
N GLN A 29 3.36 -5.17 10.72
CA GLN A 29 2.47 -4.03 10.94
C GLN A 29 2.39 -3.08 9.74
N VAL A 30 3.49 -2.92 8.99
CA VAL A 30 3.50 -2.12 7.76
C VAL A 30 2.64 -2.80 6.70
N ASP A 31 2.84 -4.10 6.48
CA ASP A 31 2.05 -4.85 5.49
C ASP A 31 0.55 -4.85 5.81
N GLU A 32 0.19 -5.10 7.07
CA GLU A 32 -1.21 -5.03 7.53
C GLU A 32 -1.85 -3.65 7.27
N ARG A 33 -1.09 -2.56 7.48
CA ARG A 33 -1.57 -1.20 7.19
C ARG A 33 -1.78 -0.98 5.70
N ILE A 34 -0.86 -1.48 4.85
CA ILE A 34 -1.00 -1.41 3.39
C ILE A 34 -2.24 -2.16 2.93
N VAL A 35 -2.42 -3.40 3.37
CA VAL A 35 -3.56 -4.25 3.02
C VAL A 35 -4.87 -3.63 3.49
N SER A 36 -4.95 -3.18 4.74
CA SER A 36 -6.13 -2.54 5.31
C SER A 36 -6.52 -1.25 4.58
N ALA A 37 -5.52 -0.41 4.24
CA ALA A 37 -5.77 0.79 3.46
C ALA A 37 -6.27 0.45 2.04
N ALA A 38 -5.64 -0.48 1.34
CA ALA A 38 -6.05 -0.88 -0.01
C ALA A 38 -7.45 -1.53 -0.02
N HIS A 39 -7.79 -2.32 1.00
CA HIS A 39 -9.12 -2.94 1.11
C HIS A 39 -10.26 -1.92 1.19
N ARG A 40 -10.01 -0.75 1.78
CA ARG A 40 -11.02 0.34 1.82
C ARG A 40 -11.41 0.84 0.43
N LEU A 41 -10.58 0.61 -0.60
CA LEU A 41 -10.93 0.96 -1.99
C LEU A 41 -12.06 0.11 -2.56
N VAL A 42 -12.39 -1.03 -1.94
CA VAL A 42 -13.55 -1.84 -2.35
C VAL A 42 -14.85 -1.06 -2.12
N ASP A 43 -14.95 -0.40 -0.97
CA ASP A 43 -16.15 0.37 -0.59
C ASP A 43 -16.04 1.85 -1.00
N PHE A 44 -14.82 2.40 -1.00
CA PHE A 44 -14.54 3.80 -1.32
C PHE A 44 -13.43 3.94 -2.37
N PRO A 45 -13.68 3.58 -3.65
CA PRO A 45 -12.68 3.65 -4.72
C PRO A 45 -12.09 5.05 -4.90
N GLU A 46 -12.89 6.07 -4.61
CA GLU A 46 -12.52 7.48 -4.77
C GLU A 46 -11.84 8.09 -3.52
N SER A 47 -11.41 7.29 -2.55
CA SER A 47 -10.79 7.79 -1.30
C SER A 47 -9.34 8.25 -1.42
N GLY A 48 -8.61 7.84 -2.46
CA GLY A 48 -7.31 8.42 -2.82
C GLY A 48 -7.42 9.89 -3.29
N ARG A 49 -6.30 10.60 -3.30
CA ARG A 49 -6.24 11.92 -3.98
C ARG A 49 -5.92 11.71 -5.47
N PRO A 50 -6.31 12.62 -6.38
CA PRO A 50 -5.79 12.61 -7.75
C PRO A 50 -4.26 12.50 -7.75
N GLY A 51 -3.74 11.52 -8.50
CA GLY A 51 -2.31 11.24 -8.55
C GLY A 51 -1.56 12.15 -9.50
N ARG A 52 -0.23 12.09 -9.45
CA ARG A 52 0.64 12.85 -10.37
C ARG A 52 0.50 12.41 -11.83
N ILE A 53 0.18 11.14 -12.06
CA ILE A 53 -0.09 10.60 -13.40
C ILE A 53 -1.58 10.71 -13.67
N ALA A 54 -1.95 11.28 -14.82
CA ALA A 54 -3.35 11.39 -15.21
C ALA A 54 -4.04 10.03 -15.22
N GLY A 55 -5.21 9.94 -14.58
CA GLY A 55 -5.96 8.69 -14.44
C GLY A 55 -5.54 7.81 -13.26
N THR A 56 -4.54 8.19 -12.48
CA THR A 56 -4.15 7.49 -11.24
C THR A 56 -4.66 8.22 -9.99
N ARG A 57 -4.74 7.50 -8.88
CA ARG A 57 -5.12 8.05 -7.58
C ARG A 57 -4.10 7.58 -6.54
N GLU A 58 -3.61 8.51 -5.73
CA GLU A 58 -2.65 8.24 -4.68
C GLU A 58 -3.40 8.02 -3.35
N LEU A 59 -3.35 6.81 -2.81
CA LEU A 59 -3.86 6.48 -1.49
C LEU A 59 -2.72 6.53 -0.47
N VAL A 60 -2.79 7.50 0.45
CA VAL A 60 -1.85 7.59 1.57
C VAL A 60 -2.11 6.46 2.56
N ILE A 61 -1.07 5.69 2.92
CA ILE A 61 -1.16 4.60 3.89
C ILE A 61 -0.84 5.17 5.28
N PRO A 62 -1.84 5.35 6.17
CA PRO A 62 -1.63 6.05 7.43
C PRO A 62 -0.60 5.34 8.32
N GLN A 63 0.16 6.12 9.09
CA GLN A 63 1.20 5.62 10.00
C GLN A 63 2.34 4.86 9.30
N THR A 64 2.54 5.14 8.01
CA THR A 64 3.67 4.66 7.23
C THR A 64 4.15 5.77 6.31
N SER A 65 5.33 5.60 5.70
CA SER A 65 5.86 6.51 4.68
C SER A 65 5.42 6.14 3.26
N TYR A 66 4.46 5.22 3.11
CA TYR A 66 4.08 4.65 1.81
C TYR A 66 2.78 5.24 1.24
N ILE A 67 2.68 5.20 -0.09
CA ILE A 67 1.52 5.59 -0.88
C ILE A 67 1.26 4.47 -1.89
N ALA A 68 -0.01 4.06 -2.06
CA ALA A 68 -0.42 3.18 -3.15
C ALA A 68 -0.95 4.00 -4.33
N VAL A 69 -0.66 3.58 -5.56
CA VAL A 69 -1.00 4.30 -6.81
C VAL A 69 -1.61 3.35 -7.83
#